data_AF-A0A9D1IL02-F1
#
_entry.id   AF-A0A9D1IL02-F1
#
_cell.length_a   1.000
_cell.length_b   1.000
_cell.length_c   1.000
_cell.angle_alpha   90.00
_cell.angle_beta   90.00
_cell.angle_gamma   90.00
#
_symmetry.space_group_name_H-M   'P 1'
#
loop_
_entity.id
_entity.type
_entity.pdbx_description
1 polymer ?
#
loop_
_entity_poly.entity_id
_entity_poly.type
_entity_poly.pdbx_seq_one_letter_code
_entity_poly.pdbx_strand_id
1 'polypeptide(L)'
;MLSFVTYNIQTAYKEKGILPRKMAIEKLKPQEKEQHKNVVETFSYVNSKFLQEMVEYVKSAQNQPVTHWEEIETGDVVKGMNETEVKLAAGRPSTVREQGNKTRWMYSNTFVVVFTDGIVTTVVM
;
A
#
# COMPACT_ATOMS: atom_id res chain seq x y z
N MET A 1 11.82 17.70 -5.03
CA MET A 1 11.18 17.73 -3.71
C MET A 1 9.83 17.07 -3.85
N LEU A 2 9.58 15.96 -3.16
CA LEU A 2 8.27 15.29 -3.19
C LEU A 2 7.34 16.00 -2.19
N SER A 3 6.15 16.38 -2.63
CA SER A 3 5.10 16.92 -1.77
C SER A 3 3.83 16.11 -2.03
N PHE A 4 3.15 15.66 -0.97
CA PHE A 4 1.86 14.99 -1.08
C PHE A 4 0.84 15.70 -0.19
N VAL A 5 -0.40 15.76 -0.65
CA VAL A 5 -1.52 16.35 0.09
C VAL A 5 -2.70 15.38 0.01
N THR A 6 -3.35 15.18 1.16
CA THR A 6 -4.55 14.33 1.27
C THR A 6 -5.77 15.21 1.45
N TYR A 7 -6.83 14.95 0.67
CA TYR A 7 -8.09 15.69 0.70
C TYR A 7 -9.26 14.75 1.01
N ASN A 8 -10.41 15.32 1.40
CA ASN A 8 -11.68 14.61 1.56
C ASN A 8 -11.64 13.45 2.58
N ILE A 9 -10.94 13.64 3.70
CA ILE A 9 -10.80 12.60 4.72
C ILE A 9 -12.16 12.38 5.41
N GLN A 10 -12.74 11.21 5.19
CA GLN A 10 -13.96 10.77 5.87
C GLN A 10 -13.59 9.92 7.08
N THR A 11 -14.27 10.17 8.19
CA THR A 11 -14.15 9.40 9.43
C THR A 11 -15.41 8.60 9.67
N ALA A 12 -15.26 7.41 10.27
CA ALA A 12 -16.37 6.57 10.71
C ALA A 12 -16.13 6.16 12.16
N TYR A 13 -17.06 6.48 13.06
CA TYR A 13 -16.96 6.14 14.47
C TYR A 13 -18.30 5.72 15.05
N LYS A 14 -18.29 4.90 16.09
CA LYS A 14 -19.50 4.46 16.79
C LYS A 14 -19.90 5.51 17.83
N GLU A 15 -21.05 6.15 17.63
CA GLU A 15 -21.75 6.88 18.69
C GLU A 15 -22.56 5.87 19.53
N LYS A 16 -23.28 6.25 20.59
CA LYS A 16 -23.99 5.33 21.53
C LYS A 16 -25.04 4.38 20.90
N GLY A 17 -25.13 4.27 19.56
CA GLY A 17 -25.96 3.33 18.82
C GLY A 17 -25.17 2.26 18.05
N ILE A 18 -25.88 1.44 17.28
CA ILE A 18 -25.33 0.27 16.58
C ILE A 18 -24.58 0.67 15.29
N LEU A 19 -25.04 1.72 14.61
CA LEU A 19 -24.51 2.13 13.32
C LEU A 19 -23.37 3.15 13.46
N PRO A 20 -22.24 2.95 12.76
CA PRO A 20 -21.17 3.93 12.74
C PRO A 20 -21.61 5.19 11.99
N ARG A 21 -21.35 6.35 12.59
CA ARG A 21 -21.61 7.65 11.99
C ARG A 21 -20.43 8.01 11.09
N LYS A 22 -20.74 8.40 9.84
CA LYS A 22 -19.76 8.90 8.88
C LYS A 22 -19.79 10.41 8.84
N MET A 23 -18.63 11.06 8.90
CA MET A 23 -18.50 12.50 8.67
C MET A 23 -17.10 12.91 8.25
N ALA A 24 -17.02 14.02 7.53
CA ALA A 24 -15.74 14.64 7.17
C ALA A 24 -14.96 15.04 8.43
N ILE A 25 -13.64 14.86 8.41
CA ILE A 25 -12.77 15.09 9.57
C ILE A 25 -12.85 16.54 10.07
N GLU A 26 -13.09 17.50 9.18
CA GLU A 26 -13.19 18.93 9.49
C GLU A 26 -14.46 19.29 10.28
N LYS A 27 -15.48 18.42 10.22
CA LYS A 27 -16.73 18.57 10.97
C LYS A 27 -16.65 17.98 12.37
N LEU A 28 -15.54 17.32 12.72
CA LEU A 28 -15.32 16.83 14.09
C LEU A 28 -15.17 18.01 15.05
N LYS A 29 -15.58 17.76 16.28
CA LYS A 29 -15.59 18.72 17.39
C LYS A 29 -14.90 18.12 18.62
N PRO A 30 -13.56 17.93 18.58
CA PRO A 30 -12.84 17.21 19.62
C PRO A 30 -12.88 17.91 20.99
N GLN A 31 -13.07 19.23 21.02
CA GLN A 31 -13.19 20.00 22.27
C GLN A 31 -14.56 19.81 22.96
N GLU A 32 -15.59 19.42 22.21
CA GLU A 32 -16.96 19.27 22.72
C GLU A 32 -17.33 17.80 22.96
N LYS A 33 -16.71 16.85 22.25
CA LYS A 33 -17.10 15.43 22.26
C LYS A 33 -15.91 14.49 22.37
N GLU A 34 -15.89 13.69 23.43
CA GLU A 34 -14.82 12.71 23.70
C GLU A 34 -14.60 11.71 22.55
N GLN A 35 -15.68 11.24 21.91
CA GLN A 35 -15.56 10.33 20.76
C GLN A 35 -14.87 10.98 19.56
N HIS A 36 -15.12 12.28 19.31
CA HIS A 36 -14.43 13.00 18.25
C HIS A 36 -12.96 13.18 18.57
N LYS A 37 -12.64 13.48 19.84
CA LYS A 37 -11.26 13.55 20.34
C LYS A 37 -10.51 12.24 20.10
N ASN A 38 -11.11 11.11 20.49
CA ASN A 38 -10.53 9.79 20.26
C ASN A 38 -10.25 9.52 18.78
N VAL A 39 -11.15 9.93 17.87
CA VAL A 39 -10.95 9.78 16.41
C VAL A 39 -9.75 10.61 15.94
N VAL A 40 -9.65 11.88 16.35
CA VAL A 40 -8.55 12.78 15.96
C VAL A 40 -7.21 12.30 16.51
N GLU A 41 -7.17 11.87 17.77
CA GLU A 41 -5.95 11.34 18.41
C GLU A 41 -5.51 10.03 17.75
N THR A 42 -6.45 9.12 17.47
CA THR A 42 -6.18 7.87 16.76
C THR A 42 -5.65 8.14 15.36
N PHE A 43 -6.27 9.07 14.62
CA PHE A 43 -5.80 9.47 13.29
C PHE A 43 -4.36 10.00 13.35
N SER A 44 -4.07 10.89 14.30
CA SER A 44 -2.74 11.48 14.48
C SER A 44 -1.69 10.42 14.82
N TYR A 45 -2.01 9.49 15.72
CA TYR A 45 -1.14 8.38 16.09
C TYR A 45 -0.86 7.44 14.91
N VAL A 46 -1.90 6.96 14.24
CA VAL A 46 -1.77 6.04 13.09
C VAL A 46 -0.97 6.69 11.96
N ASN A 47 -1.24 7.96 11.66
CA ASN A 47 -0.50 8.67 10.62
C ASN A 47 0.98 8.88 11.00
N SER A 48 1.27 9.22 12.24
CA SER A 48 2.66 9.36 12.72
C SER A 48 3.42 8.03 12.63
N LYS A 49 2.77 6.94 13.05
CA LYS A 49 3.33 5.59 12.94
C LYS A 49 3.58 5.19 11.49
N PHE A 50 2.62 5.46 10.60
CA PHE A 50 2.77 5.18 9.17
C PHE A 50 3.94 5.95 8.55
N LEU A 51 4.09 7.24 8.87
CA LEU A 51 5.23 8.04 8.42
C LEU A 51 6.56 7.47 8.93
N GLN A 52 6.63 7.04 10.18
CA GLN A 52 7.81 6.40 10.75
C GLN A 52 8.15 5.08 10.02
N GLU A 53 7.17 4.21 9.83
CA GLU A 53 7.34 2.94 9.11
C GLU A 53 7.82 3.17 7.67
N MET A 54 7.30 4.19 6.98
CA MET A 54 7.80 4.58 5.65
C MET A 54 9.26 5.03 5.69
N VAL A 55 9.66 5.83 6.68
CA VAL A 55 11.05 6.28 6.83
C VAL A 55 11.98 5.09 7.11
N GLU A 56 11.58 4.18 7.98
CA GLU A 56 12.33 2.96 8.29
C GLU A 56 12.46 2.06 7.06
N TYR A 57 11.39 1.91 6.29
CA TYR A 57 11.41 1.18 5.03
C TYR A 57 12.38 1.82 4.04
N VAL A 58 12.30 3.13 3.80
CA VAL A 58 13.20 3.83 2.87
C VAL A 58 14.67 3.69 3.28
N LYS A 59 14.96 3.66 4.59
CA LYS A 59 16.33 3.48 5.10
C LYS A 59 16.87 2.05 4.96
N SER A 60 15.99 1.05 5.00
CA SER A 60 16.36 -0.37 5.01
C SER A 60 16.17 -1.06 3.66
N ALA A 61 15.36 -0.49 2.77
CA ALA A 61 15.08 -1.05 1.46
C ALA A 61 16.34 -1.04 0.60
N GLN A 62 16.66 -2.20 0.03
CA GLN A 62 17.61 -2.28 -1.06
C GLN A 62 16.91 -1.78 -2.32
N ASN A 63 17.30 -0.60 -2.80
CA ASN A 63 16.81 -0.07 -4.06
C ASN A 63 17.29 -0.97 -5.19
N GLN A 64 16.39 -1.79 -5.73
CA GLN A 64 16.65 -2.53 -6.95
C GLN A 64 16.61 -1.57 -8.14
N PRO A 65 17.46 -1.76 -9.16
CA PRO A 65 17.43 -0.92 -10.35
C PRO A 65 16.07 -1.05 -11.05
N VAL A 66 15.47 0.06 -11.44
CA VAL A 66 14.23 0.08 -12.23
C VAL A 66 14.60 0.47 -13.66
N THR A 67 14.38 -0.46 -14.60
CA THR A 67 14.79 -0.36 -16.01
C THR A 67 13.62 -0.46 -16.99
N HIS A 68 12.49 -1.07 -16.61
CA HIS A 68 11.32 -1.32 -17.46
C HIS A 68 10.24 -0.24 -17.31
N TRP A 69 10.60 1.04 -17.51
CA TRP A 69 9.67 2.15 -17.26
C TRP A 69 8.48 2.18 -18.22
N GLU A 70 8.68 1.83 -19.49
CA GLU A 70 7.61 1.82 -20.48
C GLU A 70 6.49 0.84 -20.10
N GLU A 71 6.86 -0.37 -19.69
CA GLU A 71 5.91 -1.38 -19.22
C GLU A 71 5.28 -1.00 -17.87
N ILE A 72 6.04 -0.37 -16.97
CA ILE A 72 5.48 0.13 -15.70
C ILE A 72 4.40 1.19 -15.95
N GLU A 73 4.60 2.09 -16.92
CA GLU A 73 3.62 3.12 -17.26
C GLU A 73 2.32 2.55 -17.85
N THR A 74 2.41 1.44 -18.60
CA THR A 74 1.23 0.75 -19.16
C THR A 74 0.60 -0.25 -18.19
N GLY A 75 1.28 -0.57 -17.08
CA GLY A 75 0.85 -1.58 -16.11
C GLY A 75 1.15 -3.02 -16.55
N ASP A 76 2.02 -3.19 -17.54
CA ASP A 76 2.40 -4.49 -18.07
C ASP A 76 3.51 -5.13 -17.22
N VAL A 77 3.40 -6.44 -17.00
CA VAL A 77 4.43 -7.22 -16.30
C VAL A 77 5.09 -8.17 -17.29
N VAL A 78 6.41 -8.04 -17.45
CA VAL A 78 7.20 -8.80 -18.43
C VAL A 78 8.34 -9.59 -17.77
N LYS A 79 8.86 -10.58 -18.51
CA LYS A 79 10.04 -11.33 -18.09
C LYS A 79 11.26 -10.40 -18.00
N GLY A 80 12.11 -10.63 -17.01
CA GLY A 80 13.28 -9.78 -16.75
C GLY A 80 13.05 -8.69 -15.72
N MET A 81 11.78 -8.36 -15.40
CA MET A 81 11.48 -7.44 -14.31
C MET A 81 11.93 -8.00 -12.96
N ASN A 82 12.36 -7.14 -12.05
CA ASN A 82 12.53 -7.48 -10.64
C ASN A 82 11.25 -7.22 -9.82
N GLU A 83 11.28 -7.64 -8.55
CA GLU A 83 10.14 -7.48 -7.65
C GLU A 83 9.67 -6.02 -7.46
N THR A 84 10.60 -5.06 -7.49
CA THR A 84 10.26 -3.62 -7.40
C THR A 84 9.46 -3.18 -8.61
N GLU A 85 9.92 -3.54 -9.80
CA GLU A 85 9.26 -3.18 -11.06
C GLU A 85 7.86 -3.77 -11.15
N VAL A 86 7.68 -5.04 -10.77
CA VAL A 86 6.35 -5.67 -10.74
C VAL A 86 5.43 -4.98 -9.73
N LYS A 87 5.93 -4.56 -8.57
CA LYS A 87 5.13 -3.79 -7.59
C LYS A 87 4.74 -2.41 -8.14
N LEU A 88 5.59 -1.78 -8.92
CA LEU A 88 5.29 -0.48 -9.55
C LEU A 88 4.24 -0.63 -10.66
N ALA A 89 4.35 -1.67 -11.50
CA ALA A 89 3.42 -1.90 -12.61
C ALA A 89 2.05 -2.43 -12.15
N ALA A 90 2.04 -3.46 -11.29
CA ALA A 90 0.83 -4.22 -10.94
C ALA A 90 0.36 -4.02 -9.48
N GLY A 91 1.11 -3.27 -8.67
CA GLY A 91 0.82 -3.11 -7.26
C GLY A 91 1.21 -4.32 -6.40
N ARG A 92 0.64 -4.40 -5.18
CA ARG A 92 0.95 -5.46 -4.22
C ARG A 92 0.18 -6.75 -4.56
N PRO A 93 0.84 -7.93 -4.59
CA PRO A 93 0.15 -9.19 -4.82
C PRO A 93 -0.80 -9.53 -3.67
N SER A 94 -1.86 -10.29 -3.97
CA SER A 94 -2.81 -10.80 -2.97
C SER A 94 -2.22 -11.95 -2.16
N THR A 95 -1.36 -12.77 -2.77
CA THR A 95 -0.67 -13.86 -2.08
C THR A 95 0.77 -14.00 -2.60
N VAL A 96 1.69 -14.31 -1.68
CA VAL A 96 3.09 -14.64 -1.97
C VAL A 96 3.38 -16.06 -1.47
N ARG A 97 3.99 -16.89 -2.31
CA ARG A 97 4.45 -18.25 -1.94
C ARG A 97 5.91 -18.41 -2.34
N GLU A 98 6.74 -18.79 -1.39
CA GLU A 98 8.18 -19.00 -1.57
C GLU A 98 8.51 -20.50 -1.57
N GLN A 99 9.38 -20.92 -2.50
CA GLN A 99 9.87 -22.29 -2.60
C GLN A 99 11.31 -22.27 -3.13
N GLY A 100 12.29 -22.32 -2.21
CA GLY A 100 13.70 -22.26 -2.56
C GLY A 100 14.05 -20.91 -3.20
N ASN A 101 14.62 -20.95 -4.41
CA ASN A 101 14.92 -19.73 -5.17
C ASN A 101 13.75 -19.20 -6.01
N LYS A 102 12.57 -19.83 -5.91
CA LYS A 102 11.38 -19.42 -6.64
C LYS A 102 10.38 -18.75 -5.72
N THR A 103 9.87 -17.62 -6.17
CA THR A 103 8.79 -16.89 -5.50
C THR A 103 7.62 -16.76 -6.47
N ARG A 104 6.42 -17.11 -6.03
CA ARG A 104 5.19 -16.99 -6.82
C ARG A 104 4.30 -15.94 -6.20
N TRP A 105 3.97 -14.92 -6.98
CA TRP A 105 3.02 -13.89 -6.63
C TRP A 105 1.71 -14.11 -7.39
N MET A 106 0.61 -14.03 -6.67
CA MET A 106 -0.73 -14.09 -7.24
C MET A 106 -1.40 -12.75 -7.07
N TYR A 107 -1.99 -12.25 -8.15
CA TYR A 107 -2.82 -11.04 -8.15
C TYR A 107 -4.30 -11.41 -8.26
N SER A 108 -4.60 -12.37 -9.14
CA SER A 108 -5.91 -13.00 -9.27
C SER A 108 -5.75 -14.50 -9.55
N ASN A 109 -6.87 -15.20 -9.77
CA ASN A 109 -6.82 -16.61 -10.22
C ASN A 109 -6.23 -16.77 -11.63
N THR A 110 -6.23 -15.71 -12.43
CA THR A 110 -5.71 -15.72 -13.81
C THR A 110 -4.38 -15.01 -13.93
N PHE A 111 -4.05 -14.08 -13.03
CA PHE A 111 -2.81 -13.32 -13.06
C PHE A 111 -1.80 -13.79 -11.99
N VAL A 112 -0.75 -14.47 -12.46
CA VAL A 112 0.32 -15.04 -11.62
C VAL A 112 1.69 -14.67 -12.18
N VAL A 113 2.58 -14.20 -11.32
CA VAL A 113 3.97 -13.87 -11.64
C VAL A 113 4.90 -14.80 -10.89
N VAL A 114 5.87 -15.41 -11.58
CA VAL A 114 6.87 -16.29 -10.98
C VAL A 114 8.25 -15.69 -11.14
N PHE A 115 8.90 -15.50 -10.00
CA PHE A 115 10.28 -15.07 -9.88
C PHE A 115 11.18 -16.28 -9.68
N THR A 116 12.36 -16.25 -10.30
CA THR A 116 13.49 -17.11 -9.95
C THR A 116 14.65 -16.18 -9.63
N ASP A 117 15.25 -16.32 -8.45
CA ASP A 117 16.34 -15.47 -7.97
C ASP A 117 16.00 -13.96 -8.03
N GLY A 118 14.74 -13.62 -7.70
CA GLY A 118 14.23 -12.23 -7.67
C GLY A 118 13.86 -11.62 -9.03
N ILE A 119 13.97 -12.39 -10.12
CA ILE A 119 13.67 -11.93 -11.48
C ILE A 119 12.49 -12.69 -12.08
N VAL A 120 11.56 -11.98 -12.73
CA VAL A 120 10.41 -12.57 -13.41
C VAL A 120 10.88 -13.51 -14.51
N THR A 121 10.48 -14.77 -14.39
CA THR A 121 10.74 -15.83 -15.37
C THR A 121 9.49 -16.27 -16.09
N THR A 122 8.33 -16.15 -15.44
CA THR A 122 7.02 -16.52 -16.01
C THR A 122 5.96 -15.52 -15.59
N VAL A 123 5.12 -15.14 -16.54
CA VAL A 123 3.89 -14.38 -16.35
C VAL A 123 2.76 -15.21 -16.94
N VAL A 124 1.71 -15.42 -16.15
CA VAL A 124 0.46 -16.07 -16.57
C VAL A 124 -0.64 -15.05 -16.40
N MET A 125 -1.44 -14.85 -17.45
CA MET A 125 -2.54 -13.87 -17.54
C MET A 125 -3.70 -14.45 -18.32
#